data_AF-A0A3L8C6U0-F1
#
_entry.id   AF-A0A3L8C6U0-F1
#
_cell.length_a   1.000
_cell.length_b   1.000
_cell.length_c   1.000
_cell.angle_alpha   90.00
_cell.angle_beta   90.00
_cell.angle_gamma   90.00
#
_symmetry.space_group_name_H-M   'P 1'
#
loop_
_entity.id
_entity.type
_entity.pdbx_description
1 polymer ?
#
loop_
_entity_poly.entity_id
_entity_poly.type
_entity_poly.pdbx_seq_one_letter_code
_entity_poly.pdbx_strand_id
1 'polypeptide(L)'
;MSDQPKPDQAKRDQSQQMAQALLDAQVQFFLQELNPNKLLPLLEQELPYLYGKLGSLTLKEAVSEDKVRATAQRYAVEMEIEGGIPELFGEIANIVYEHPNNDLTLVGDILSERIINDFLEKIFEQGSLLDQAVNNIRASAPFREFLSDVVFTVAKGYALEENQLVKIAPVASGLQRLRSWLNEQAPGLAENIHTMGKQLSRASVDQSIRLVDDILENDLYRDTALNSVLDLWDDIKTWPVSSFQRYFSETDLQELMVLGYEFWLEFRHTDYLRSYIDAGVKFFFDKYGEETVHSMLQDLGVTEEMVVSEIKNYAPDLAHLLLKHDIAEPLIRRHLERFYFAEETLAILSAQ
;
A
#
# COMPACT_ATOMS: atom_id res chain seq x y z
N MET A 1 -33.80 -76.80 1.84
CA MET A 1 -33.18 -76.54 0.52
C MET A 1 -32.26 -75.36 0.71
N SER A 2 -30.96 -75.61 0.66
CA SER A 2 -29.92 -74.62 0.91
C SER A 2 -29.69 -73.86 -0.39
N ASP A 3 -29.97 -72.56 -0.36
CA ASP A 3 -29.81 -71.65 -1.49
C ASP A 3 -28.33 -71.27 -1.57
N GLN A 4 -27.53 -72.09 -2.25
CA GLN A 4 -26.13 -71.76 -2.51
C GLN A 4 -26.10 -70.61 -3.53
N PRO A 5 -25.43 -69.48 -3.21
CA PRO A 5 -25.33 -68.36 -4.14
C PRO A 5 -24.67 -68.82 -5.44
N LYS A 6 -25.18 -68.31 -6.57
CA LYS A 6 -24.61 -68.61 -7.89
C LYS A 6 -23.12 -68.23 -7.90
N PRO A 7 -22.24 -69.00 -8.58
CA PRO A 7 -20.79 -68.81 -8.54
C PRO A 7 -20.32 -67.39 -8.91
N ASP A 8 -21.08 -66.66 -9.74
CA ASP A 8 -20.80 -65.27 -10.11
C ASP A 8 -21.16 -64.26 -9.01
N GLN A 9 -22.15 -64.55 -8.16
CA GLN A 9 -22.51 -63.71 -7.01
C GLN A 9 -21.49 -63.88 -5.88
N ALA A 10 -21.08 -65.12 -5.59
CA ALA A 10 -20.08 -65.40 -4.56
C ALA A 10 -18.72 -64.72 -4.86
N LYS A 11 -18.29 -64.72 -6.13
CA LYS A 11 -17.07 -64.01 -6.57
C LYS A 11 -17.19 -62.50 -6.45
N ARG A 12 -18.35 -61.95 -6.80
CA ARG A 12 -18.62 -60.50 -6.67
C ARG A 12 -18.60 -60.08 -5.21
N ASP A 13 -19.25 -60.82 -4.33
CA ASP A 13 -19.29 -60.52 -2.89
C ASP A 13 -17.89 -60.62 -2.27
N GLN A 14 -17.08 -61.61 -2.67
CA GLN A 14 -15.69 -61.75 -2.24
C GLN A 14 -14.82 -60.56 -2.71
N SER A 15 -14.96 -60.11 -3.97
CA SER A 15 -14.22 -58.95 -4.48
C SER A 15 -14.59 -57.66 -3.75
N GLN A 16 -15.86 -57.48 -3.38
CA GLN A 16 -16.31 -56.33 -2.59
C GLN A 16 -15.80 -56.36 -1.16
N GLN A 17 -15.76 -57.53 -0.52
CA GLN A 17 -15.17 -57.69 0.80
C GLN A 17 -13.66 -57.41 0.80
N MET A 18 -12.94 -57.87 -0.23
CA MET A 18 -11.52 -57.58 -0.39
C MET A 18 -11.27 -56.10 -0.64
N ALA A 19 -12.08 -55.46 -1.50
CA ALA A 19 -12.02 -54.02 -1.74
C ALA A 19 -12.23 -53.22 -0.45
N GLN A 20 -13.23 -53.60 0.36
CA GLN A 20 -13.47 -52.99 1.67
C GLN A 20 -12.27 -53.15 2.62
N ALA A 21 -11.71 -54.36 2.72
CA ALA A 21 -10.55 -54.60 3.58
C ALA A 21 -9.31 -53.80 3.16
N LEU A 22 -9.07 -53.68 1.85
CA LEU A 22 -7.97 -52.87 1.32
C LEU A 22 -8.20 -51.37 1.54
N LEU A 23 -9.44 -50.89 1.36
CA LEU A 23 -9.83 -49.53 1.69
C LEU A 23 -9.55 -49.23 3.17
N ASP A 24 -10.02 -50.09 4.08
CA ASP A 24 -9.80 -49.92 5.52
C ASP A 24 -8.31 -49.89 5.87
N ALA A 25 -7.52 -50.80 5.29
CA ALA A 25 -6.08 -50.83 5.49
C ALA A 25 -5.39 -49.56 4.97
N GLN A 26 -5.76 -49.07 3.78
CA GLN A 26 -5.14 -47.89 3.19
C GLN A 26 -5.55 -46.60 3.92
N VAL A 27 -6.80 -46.50 4.39
CA VAL A 27 -7.25 -45.40 5.25
C VAL A 27 -6.41 -45.37 6.53
N GLN A 28 -6.27 -46.51 7.21
CA GLN A 28 -5.45 -46.59 8.43
C GLN A 28 -3.97 -46.26 8.17
N PHE A 29 -3.42 -46.67 7.03
CA PHE A 29 -2.08 -46.28 6.62
C PHE A 29 -1.94 -44.74 6.54
N PHE A 30 -2.81 -44.05 5.80
CA PHE A 30 -2.72 -42.60 5.66
C PHE A 30 -2.96 -41.85 6.97
N LEU A 31 -3.86 -42.33 7.83
CA LEU A 31 -4.04 -41.75 9.17
C LEU A 31 -2.75 -41.83 10.00
N GLN A 32 -2.00 -42.92 9.88
CA GLN A 32 -0.71 -43.05 10.56
C GLN A 32 0.36 -42.15 9.94
N GLU A 33 0.36 -41.95 8.62
CA GLU A 33 1.29 -41.04 7.93
C GLU A 33 1.08 -39.56 8.31
N LEU A 34 -0.15 -39.18 8.70
CA LEU A 34 -0.43 -37.84 9.24
C LEU A 34 0.14 -37.61 10.64
N ASN A 35 0.67 -38.63 11.32
CA ASN A 35 1.36 -38.44 12.58
C ASN A 35 2.63 -37.59 12.37
N PRO A 36 2.89 -36.55 13.18
CA PRO A 36 4.07 -35.68 13.02
C PRO A 36 5.40 -36.40 12.84
N ASN A 37 5.61 -37.52 13.55
CA ASN A 37 6.85 -38.31 13.47
C ASN A 37 7.09 -38.96 12.11
N LYS A 38 6.03 -39.15 11.31
CA LYS A 38 6.09 -39.71 9.97
C LYS A 38 5.93 -38.64 8.89
N LEU A 39 5.05 -37.68 9.13
CA LEU A 39 4.77 -36.58 8.22
C LEU A 39 6.00 -35.71 7.99
N LEU A 40 6.75 -35.36 9.05
CA LEU A 40 7.92 -34.47 8.91
C LEU A 40 9.01 -35.07 8.00
N PRO A 41 9.48 -36.31 8.19
CA PRO A 41 10.40 -36.95 7.26
C PRO A 41 9.88 -37.02 5.81
N LEU A 42 8.58 -37.28 5.63
CA LEU A 42 7.97 -37.29 4.31
C LEU A 42 8.05 -35.91 3.64
N LEU A 43 7.70 -34.84 4.38
CA LEU A 43 7.78 -33.46 3.88
C LEU A 43 9.22 -33.05 3.56
N GLU A 44 10.19 -33.47 4.37
CA GLU A 44 11.62 -33.21 4.13
C GLU A 44 12.13 -33.85 2.84
N GLN A 45 11.56 -34.99 2.45
CA GLN A 45 11.94 -35.67 1.21
C GLN A 45 11.16 -35.14 0.00
N GLU A 46 9.84 -34.99 0.13
CA GLU A 46 8.96 -34.75 -1.02
C GLU A 46 8.87 -33.27 -1.39
N LEU A 47 8.91 -32.33 -0.43
CA LEU A 47 8.77 -30.90 -0.73
C LEU A 47 9.94 -30.36 -1.58
N PRO A 48 11.22 -30.63 -1.27
CA PRO A 48 12.33 -30.20 -2.13
C PRO A 48 12.23 -30.79 -3.54
N TYR A 49 11.83 -32.06 -3.64
CA TYR A 49 11.64 -32.71 -4.93
C TYR A 49 10.54 -32.03 -5.76
N LEU A 50 9.37 -31.79 -5.17
CA LEU A 50 8.25 -31.11 -5.83
C LEU A 50 8.61 -29.67 -6.19
N TYR A 51 9.25 -28.94 -5.27
CA TYR A 51 9.69 -27.58 -5.50
C TYR A 51 10.67 -27.50 -6.68
N GLY A 52 11.67 -28.39 -6.72
CA GLY A 52 12.62 -28.44 -7.83
C GLY A 52 11.97 -28.80 -9.17
N LYS A 53 11.01 -29.74 -9.17
CA LYS A 53 10.32 -30.16 -10.41
C LYS A 53 9.36 -29.11 -10.93
N LEU A 54 8.48 -28.59 -10.08
CA LEU A 54 7.52 -27.55 -10.47
C LEU A 54 8.24 -26.23 -10.75
N GLY A 55 9.27 -25.91 -9.99
CA GLY A 55 10.10 -24.72 -10.16
C GLY A 55 10.84 -24.67 -11.51
N SER A 56 11.13 -25.84 -12.12
CA SER A 56 11.77 -25.91 -13.44
C SER A 56 10.84 -25.61 -14.62
N LEU A 57 9.53 -25.59 -14.39
CA LEU A 57 8.57 -25.21 -15.42
C LEU A 57 8.62 -23.69 -15.62
N THR A 58 8.37 -23.25 -16.84
CA THR A 58 8.19 -21.82 -17.12
C THR A 58 6.88 -21.32 -16.51
N LEU A 59 6.82 -20.02 -16.21
CA LEU A 59 5.58 -19.43 -15.67
C LEU A 59 4.38 -19.66 -16.59
N LYS A 60 4.56 -19.53 -17.92
CA LYS A 60 3.49 -19.78 -18.91
C LYS A 60 3.03 -21.23 -18.99
N GLU A 61 3.91 -22.19 -18.71
CA GLU A 61 3.52 -23.60 -18.59
C GLU A 61 2.76 -23.87 -17.29
N ALA A 62 3.17 -23.22 -16.20
CA ALA A 62 2.57 -23.41 -14.88
C ALA A 62 1.16 -22.79 -14.80
N VAL A 63 0.96 -21.61 -15.38
CA VAL A 63 -0.32 -20.90 -15.33
C VAL A 63 -0.52 -19.99 -16.54
N SER A 64 -1.78 -19.88 -16.98
CA SER A 64 -2.17 -18.98 -18.08
C SER A 64 -2.29 -17.54 -17.59
N GLU A 65 -1.75 -16.61 -18.37
CA GLU A 65 -1.89 -15.16 -18.17
C GLU A 65 -3.36 -14.74 -18.01
N ASP A 66 -4.25 -15.20 -18.90
CA ASP A 66 -5.67 -14.87 -18.85
C ASP A 66 -6.33 -15.34 -17.54
N LYS A 67 -5.91 -16.51 -17.02
CA LYS A 67 -6.40 -17.01 -15.72
C LYS A 67 -5.94 -16.13 -14.57
N VAL A 68 -4.67 -15.70 -14.57
CA VAL A 68 -4.14 -14.79 -13.55
C VAL A 68 -4.84 -13.44 -13.63
N ARG A 69 -5.00 -12.90 -14.84
CA ARG A 69 -5.70 -11.62 -15.09
C ARG A 69 -7.13 -11.66 -14.58
N ALA A 70 -7.90 -12.67 -14.97
CA ALA A 70 -9.27 -12.84 -14.50
C ALA A 70 -9.34 -13.02 -12.98
N THR A 71 -8.36 -13.68 -12.37
CA THR A 71 -8.29 -13.84 -10.91
C THR A 71 -7.98 -12.52 -10.22
N ALA A 72 -7.01 -11.75 -10.72
CA ALA A 72 -6.69 -10.43 -10.20
C ALA A 72 -7.89 -9.48 -10.30
N GLN A 73 -8.59 -9.45 -11.43
CA GLN A 73 -9.82 -8.67 -11.61
C GLN A 73 -10.91 -9.09 -10.62
N ARG A 74 -11.19 -10.39 -10.50
CA ARG A 74 -12.21 -10.90 -9.56
C ARG A 74 -11.94 -10.43 -8.13
N TYR A 75 -10.71 -10.57 -7.63
CA TYR A 75 -10.41 -10.23 -6.24
C TYR A 75 -10.20 -8.73 -6.01
N ALA A 76 -9.49 -8.04 -6.89
CA ALA A 76 -9.19 -6.63 -6.71
C ALA A 76 -10.41 -5.74 -6.99
N VAL A 77 -11.30 -6.13 -7.90
CA VAL A 77 -12.40 -5.28 -8.40
C VAL A 77 -13.78 -5.81 -8.06
N GLU A 78 -14.03 -7.11 -8.22
CA GLU A 78 -15.40 -7.67 -8.19
C GLU A 78 -15.81 -8.21 -6.82
N MET A 79 -14.85 -8.67 -6.02
CA MET A 79 -15.12 -9.24 -4.70
C MET A 79 -15.75 -8.20 -3.79
N GLU A 80 -16.98 -8.43 -3.37
CA GLU A 80 -17.64 -7.62 -2.36
C GLU A 80 -16.90 -7.76 -1.03
N ILE A 81 -16.56 -6.63 -0.41
CA ILE A 81 -15.96 -6.61 0.92
C ILE A 81 -17.11 -6.55 1.92
N GLU A 82 -17.26 -7.62 2.70
CA GLU A 82 -18.30 -7.69 3.73
C GLU A 82 -18.04 -6.70 4.88
N GLY A 83 -19.12 -6.31 5.57
CA GLY A 83 -19.09 -5.28 6.62
C GLY A 83 -18.21 -5.58 7.84
N GLY A 84 -17.71 -6.81 8.00
CA GLY A 84 -16.78 -7.16 9.08
C GLY A 84 -15.39 -6.53 8.94
N ILE A 85 -14.98 -6.15 7.71
CA ILE A 85 -13.67 -5.54 7.48
C ILE A 85 -13.57 -4.10 8.03
N PRO A 86 -14.55 -3.20 7.78
CA PRO A 86 -14.61 -1.90 8.44
C PRO A 86 -14.60 -1.95 9.97
N GLU A 87 -15.33 -2.89 10.57
CA GLU A 87 -15.35 -3.07 12.03
C GLU A 87 -13.96 -3.45 12.55
N LEU A 88 -13.30 -4.42 11.90
CA LEU A 88 -11.92 -4.80 12.23
C LEU A 88 -10.92 -3.65 12.07
N PHE A 89 -11.09 -2.77 11.06
CA PHE A 89 -10.22 -1.60 10.94
C PHE A 89 -10.33 -0.66 12.13
N GLY A 90 -11.54 -0.44 12.65
CA GLY A 90 -11.75 0.37 13.86
C GLY A 90 -11.06 -0.24 15.09
N GLU A 91 -11.20 -1.55 15.28
CA GLU A 91 -10.55 -2.27 16.38
C GLU A 91 -9.02 -2.25 16.28
N ILE A 92 -8.48 -2.51 15.10
CA ILE A 92 -7.03 -2.48 14.86
C ILE A 92 -6.49 -1.06 15.02
N ALA A 93 -7.19 -0.04 14.52
CA ALA A 93 -6.81 1.36 14.68
C ALA A 93 -6.68 1.73 16.16
N ASN A 94 -7.61 1.27 17.01
CA ASN A 94 -7.53 1.47 18.46
C ASN A 94 -6.32 0.77 19.07
N ILE A 95 -6.08 -0.52 18.74
CA ILE A 95 -4.91 -1.27 19.23
C ILE A 95 -3.60 -0.56 18.85
N VAL A 96 -3.50 -0.07 17.62
CA VAL A 96 -2.31 0.64 17.12
C VAL A 96 -2.17 2.01 17.81
N TYR A 97 -3.27 2.76 17.96
CA TYR A 97 -3.27 4.08 18.58
C TYR A 97 -2.84 4.03 20.05
N GLU A 98 -3.37 3.06 20.80
CA GLU A 98 -3.09 2.85 22.22
C GLU A 98 -1.87 1.94 22.48
N HIS A 99 -1.13 1.55 21.44
CA HIS A 99 -0.05 0.58 21.61
C HIS A 99 1.06 1.14 22.53
N PRO A 100 1.43 0.46 23.63
CA PRO A 100 2.38 1.01 24.62
C PRO A 100 3.77 1.36 24.05
N ASN A 101 4.18 0.70 22.96
CA ASN A 101 5.44 1.03 22.30
C ASN A 101 5.44 2.43 21.66
N ASN A 102 4.29 3.07 21.44
CA ASN A 102 4.24 4.42 20.87
C ASN A 102 4.94 5.46 21.76
N ASP A 103 4.99 5.24 23.07
CA ASP A 103 5.72 6.09 24.02
C ASP A 103 7.24 5.81 24.05
N LEU A 104 7.65 4.61 23.62
CA LEU A 104 9.03 4.13 23.71
C LEU A 104 9.78 4.24 22.39
N THR A 105 9.07 4.20 21.26
CA THR A 105 9.63 4.27 19.91
C THR A 105 9.68 5.71 19.44
N LEU A 106 10.86 6.15 18.98
CA LEU A 106 11.01 7.45 18.35
C LEU A 106 10.64 7.39 16.87
N VAL A 107 10.20 8.49 16.29
CA VAL A 107 9.87 8.57 14.85
C VAL A 107 11.07 8.17 13.98
N GLY A 108 12.28 8.56 14.39
CA GLY A 108 13.52 8.19 13.70
C GLY A 108 13.87 6.69 13.75
N ASP A 109 13.30 5.92 14.70
CA ASP A 109 13.49 4.47 14.78
C ASP A 109 12.66 3.73 13.71
N ILE A 110 11.55 4.34 13.27
CA ILE A 110 10.66 3.79 12.23
C ILE A 110 11.13 4.23 10.84
N LEU A 111 11.45 5.52 10.70
CA LEU A 111 11.86 6.13 9.43
C LEU A 111 13.35 6.47 9.52
N SER A 112 14.18 5.61 8.91
CA SER A 112 15.63 5.83 8.95
C SER A 112 16.02 7.14 8.26
N GLU A 113 17.00 7.83 8.83
CA GLU A 113 17.54 9.09 8.28
C GLU A 113 17.97 8.96 6.81
N ARG A 114 18.60 7.83 6.45
CA ARG A 114 18.98 7.55 5.07
C ARG A 114 17.78 7.59 4.12
N ILE A 115 16.69 6.91 4.46
CA ILE A 115 15.49 6.85 3.61
C ILE A 115 14.91 8.26 3.43
N ILE A 116 14.80 9.03 4.52
CA ILE A 116 14.26 10.38 4.45
C ILE A 116 15.14 11.29 3.62
N ASN A 117 16.46 11.25 3.81
CA ASN A 117 17.39 12.03 3.00
C ASN A 117 17.29 11.64 1.51
N ASP A 118 17.29 10.34 1.18
CA ASP A 118 17.14 9.86 -0.21
C ASP A 118 15.83 10.38 -0.85
N PHE A 119 14.71 10.38 -0.11
CA PHE A 119 13.43 10.91 -0.59
C PHE A 119 13.44 12.44 -0.73
N LEU A 120 13.96 13.15 0.26
CA LEU A 120 14.04 14.61 0.24
C LEU A 120 14.95 15.10 -0.89
N GLU A 121 16.13 14.50 -1.05
CA GLU A 121 17.02 14.76 -2.17
C GLU A 121 16.31 14.51 -3.51
N LYS A 122 15.53 13.44 -3.64
CA LYS A 122 14.77 13.16 -4.87
C LYS A 122 13.65 14.18 -5.13
N ILE A 123 12.94 14.62 -4.10
CA ILE A 123 11.88 15.64 -4.20
C ILE A 123 12.48 16.99 -4.59
N PHE A 124 13.61 17.34 -4.00
CA PHE A 124 14.32 18.60 -4.23
C PHE A 124 15.36 18.51 -5.35
N GLU A 125 15.47 17.42 -6.10
CA GLU A 125 16.39 17.30 -7.24
C GLU A 125 16.10 18.37 -8.32
N GLN A 126 17.14 18.89 -8.98
CA GLN A 126 16.95 19.88 -10.04
C GLN A 126 16.14 19.29 -11.20
N GLY A 127 15.05 19.97 -11.59
CA GLY A 127 14.12 19.49 -12.61
C GLY A 127 13.10 18.47 -12.10
N SER A 128 12.93 18.34 -10.77
CA SER A 128 11.99 17.40 -10.17
C SER A 128 10.52 17.73 -10.50
N LEU A 129 9.63 16.82 -10.12
CA LEU A 129 8.19 17.05 -10.20
C LEU A 129 7.75 18.27 -9.38
N LEU A 130 8.45 18.58 -8.28
CA LEU A 130 8.19 19.76 -7.45
C LEU A 130 8.45 21.04 -8.26
N ASP A 131 9.58 21.11 -8.96
CA ASP A 131 9.90 22.28 -9.81
C ASP A 131 8.87 22.49 -10.90
N GLN A 132 8.46 21.40 -11.55
CA GLN A 132 7.44 21.46 -12.59
C GLN A 132 6.09 21.90 -12.01
N ALA A 133 5.71 21.39 -10.84
CA ALA A 133 4.49 21.79 -10.15
C ALA A 133 4.53 23.29 -9.74
N VAL A 134 5.61 23.75 -9.10
CA VAL A 134 5.79 25.15 -8.69
C VAL A 134 5.76 26.07 -9.90
N ASN A 135 6.46 25.72 -10.99
CA ASN A 135 6.45 26.50 -12.22
C ASN A 135 5.06 26.54 -12.88
N ASN A 136 4.34 25.42 -12.91
CA ASN A 136 2.98 25.36 -13.46
C ASN A 136 1.99 26.16 -12.60
N ILE A 137 2.09 26.07 -11.28
CA ILE A 137 1.26 26.86 -10.34
C ILE A 137 1.59 28.35 -10.48
N ARG A 138 2.87 28.73 -10.57
CA ARG A 138 3.35 30.12 -10.80
C ARG A 138 2.85 30.69 -12.12
N ALA A 139 2.80 29.87 -13.17
CA ALA A 139 2.26 30.25 -14.47
C ALA A 139 0.72 30.36 -14.47
N SER A 140 0.05 29.82 -13.45
CA SER A 140 -1.41 29.82 -13.38
C SER A 140 -1.96 31.22 -13.07
N ALA A 141 -2.97 31.64 -13.84
CA ALA A 141 -3.66 32.91 -13.63
C ALA A 141 -4.29 33.05 -12.22
N PRO A 142 -4.90 32.00 -11.63
CA PRO A 142 -5.46 32.09 -10.28
C PRO A 142 -4.41 32.36 -9.19
N PHE A 143 -3.23 31.78 -9.31
CA PHE A 143 -2.15 31.99 -8.34
C PHE A 143 -1.61 33.42 -8.37
N ARG A 144 -1.51 34.02 -9.56
CA ARG A 144 -1.08 35.42 -9.72
C ARG A 144 -2.07 36.42 -9.11
N GLU A 145 -3.37 36.12 -9.22
CA GLU A 145 -4.42 36.91 -8.57
C GLU A 145 -4.35 36.76 -7.04
N PHE A 146 -4.22 35.52 -6.54
CA PHE A 146 -4.05 35.25 -5.11
C PHE A 146 -2.83 35.95 -4.51
N LEU A 147 -1.67 35.89 -5.17
CA LEU A 147 -0.48 36.61 -4.73
C LEU A 147 -0.70 38.12 -4.70
N SER A 148 -1.42 38.67 -5.68
CA SER A 148 -1.77 40.09 -5.73
C SER A 148 -2.65 40.48 -4.55
N ASP A 149 -3.63 39.65 -4.19
CA ASP A 149 -4.51 39.84 -3.04
C ASP A 149 -3.77 39.70 -1.70
N VAL A 150 -2.86 38.74 -1.56
CA VAL A 150 -2.04 38.56 -0.35
C VAL A 150 -1.10 39.74 -0.16
N VAL A 151 -0.37 40.14 -1.22
CA VAL A 151 0.52 41.32 -1.17
C VAL A 151 -0.29 42.58 -0.86
N PHE A 152 -1.46 42.75 -1.48
CA PHE A 152 -2.34 43.88 -1.20
C PHE A 152 -2.84 43.87 0.26
N THR A 153 -3.21 42.71 0.79
CA THR A 153 -3.71 42.55 2.16
C THR A 153 -2.62 42.75 3.20
N VAL A 154 -1.41 42.21 2.97
CA VAL A 154 -0.24 42.41 3.84
C VAL A 154 0.22 43.86 3.78
N ALA A 155 0.30 44.47 2.58
CA ALA A 155 0.63 45.88 2.43
C ALA A 155 -0.43 46.77 3.11
N LYS A 156 -1.71 46.41 3.01
CA LYS A 156 -2.81 47.10 3.68
C LYS A 156 -2.71 46.94 5.20
N GLY A 157 -2.43 45.75 5.72
CA GLY A 157 -2.27 45.47 7.15
C GLY A 157 -1.06 46.18 7.76
N TYR A 158 0.10 46.13 7.09
CA TYR A 158 1.31 46.83 7.51
C TYR A 158 1.19 48.36 7.41
N ALA A 159 0.44 48.88 6.43
CA ALA A 159 0.29 50.32 6.24
C ALA A 159 -0.85 50.93 7.06
N LEU A 160 -1.92 50.17 7.36
CA LEU A 160 -3.16 50.72 7.93
C LEU A 160 -3.52 50.17 9.31
N GLU A 161 -3.14 48.96 9.69
CA GLU A 161 -3.53 48.37 10.98
C GLU A 161 -2.39 48.37 12.00
N GLU A 162 -1.15 48.09 11.58
CA GLU A 162 0.00 48.33 12.44
C GLU A 162 0.48 49.77 12.30
N ASN A 163 0.05 50.61 13.24
CA ASN A 163 0.56 51.96 13.48
C ASN A 163 2.05 51.97 13.94
N GLN A 164 2.89 51.06 13.43
CA GLN A 164 4.33 50.99 13.68
C GLN A 164 5.14 51.94 12.80
N LEU A 165 4.53 52.57 11.77
CA LEU A 165 5.09 53.74 11.10
C LEU A 165 5.13 55.00 12.00
N VAL A 166 4.48 54.98 13.17
CA VAL A 166 4.48 56.10 14.14
C VAL A 166 5.70 56.11 15.06
N LYS A 167 6.59 55.11 14.99
CA LYS A 167 7.88 55.15 15.72
C LYS A 167 8.99 55.92 15.01
N ILE A 168 8.70 56.52 13.85
CA ILE A 168 9.55 57.58 13.27
C ILE A 168 8.92 58.94 13.59
N ALA A 169 8.96 59.32 14.86
CA ALA A 169 8.90 60.71 15.28
C ALA A 169 10.26 61.04 15.91
N PRO A 170 11.09 61.85 15.22
CA PRO A 170 10.88 63.28 15.29
C PRO A 170 10.91 63.93 13.88
N VAL A 171 9.85 63.80 13.09
CA VAL A 171 9.72 64.56 11.82
C VAL A 171 8.36 65.25 11.73
N ALA A 172 7.95 65.92 12.82
CA ALA A 172 6.83 66.87 12.75
C ALA A 172 7.15 68.09 11.86
N SER A 173 8.44 68.42 11.68
CA SER A 173 8.89 69.54 10.86
C SER A 173 8.96 69.25 9.36
N GLY A 174 9.05 67.98 8.94
CA GLY A 174 9.14 67.58 7.54
C GLY A 174 7.79 67.54 6.83
N LEU A 175 6.74 67.07 7.51
CA LEU A 175 5.37 67.03 6.95
C LEU A 175 4.82 68.42 6.63
N GLN A 176 5.16 69.42 7.44
CA GLN A 176 4.71 70.80 7.23
C GLN A 176 5.43 71.46 6.06
N ARG A 177 6.74 71.18 5.89
CA ARG A 177 7.53 71.63 4.72
C ARG A 177 7.16 70.90 3.45
N LEU A 178 6.83 69.61 3.52
CA LEU A 178 6.34 68.85 2.38
C LEU A 178 4.98 69.37 1.94
N ARG A 179 4.10 69.71 2.89
CA ARG A 179 2.78 70.30 2.61
C ARG A 179 2.89 71.71 2.02
N SER A 180 3.84 72.53 2.47
CA SER A 180 4.10 73.84 1.86
C SER A 180 4.73 73.72 0.48
N TRP A 181 5.71 72.82 0.30
CA TRP A 181 6.34 72.55 -0.99
C TRP A 181 5.34 71.99 -2.02
N LEU A 182 4.46 71.07 -1.61
CA LEU A 182 3.39 70.53 -2.46
C LEU A 182 2.37 71.61 -2.86
N ASN A 183 2.02 72.52 -1.94
CA ASN A 183 1.12 73.63 -2.26
C ASN A 183 1.77 74.69 -3.17
N GLU A 184 3.08 74.91 -3.07
CA GLU A 184 3.78 75.95 -3.85
C GLU A 184 4.23 75.47 -5.24
N GLN A 185 4.66 74.22 -5.38
CA GLN A 185 5.29 73.72 -6.62
C GLN A 185 4.36 72.91 -7.52
N ALA A 186 3.23 72.41 -7.02
CA ALA A 186 2.39 71.50 -7.82
C ALA A 186 0.90 71.50 -7.38
N PRO A 187 0.13 72.55 -7.75
CA PRO A 187 -1.29 72.66 -7.42
C PRO A 187 -2.20 71.58 -8.05
N GLY A 188 -1.66 70.70 -8.92
CA GLY A 188 -2.39 69.60 -9.56
C GLY A 188 -2.09 68.20 -9.02
N LEU A 189 -1.26 68.05 -7.98
CA LEU A 189 -0.92 66.72 -7.46
C LEU A 189 -2.07 66.06 -6.69
N ALA A 190 -3.00 66.83 -6.13
CA ALA A 190 -4.18 66.29 -5.44
C ALA A 190 -5.11 65.50 -6.38
N GLU A 191 -5.15 65.86 -7.66
CA GLU A 191 -6.02 65.24 -8.67
C GLU A 191 -5.43 63.93 -9.24
N ASN A 192 -4.10 63.75 -9.13
CA ASN A 192 -3.37 62.59 -9.67
C ASN A 192 -2.96 61.55 -8.61
N ILE A 193 -3.38 61.70 -7.35
CA ILE A 193 -3.13 60.73 -6.27
C ILE A 193 -3.67 59.34 -6.64
N HIS A 194 -4.83 59.29 -7.31
CA HIS A 194 -5.44 58.03 -7.72
C HIS A 194 -4.62 57.30 -8.81
N THR A 195 -3.96 58.07 -9.68
CA THR A 195 -3.10 57.55 -10.75
C THR A 195 -1.75 57.09 -10.21
N MET A 196 -1.16 57.84 -9.26
CA MET A 196 0.03 57.39 -8.53
C MET A 196 -0.24 56.14 -7.69
N GLY A 197 -1.40 56.03 -7.03
CA GLY A 197 -1.77 54.84 -6.26
C GLY A 197 -1.88 53.59 -7.13
N LYS A 198 -2.47 53.69 -8.33
CA LYS A 198 -2.52 52.58 -9.29
C LYS A 198 -1.16 52.22 -9.87
N GLN A 199 -0.29 53.20 -10.12
CA GLN A 199 1.07 52.95 -10.62
C GLN A 199 1.99 52.37 -9.55
N LEU A 200 1.91 52.85 -8.30
CA LEU A 200 2.63 52.28 -7.15
C LEU A 200 2.15 50.88 -6.83
N SER A 201 0.84 50.62 -6.90
CA SER A 201 0.29 49.27 -6.73
C SER A 201 0.80 48.31 -7.81
N ARG A 202 0.76 48.69 -9.09
CA ARG A 202 1.29 47.85 -10.18
C ARG A 202 2.81 47.66 -10.08
N ALA A 203 3.57 48.71 -9.80
CA ALA A 203 5.02 48.61 -9.67
C ALA A 203 5.44 47.79 -8.45
N SER A 204 4.72 47.91 -7.33
CA SER A 204 4.93 47.10 -6.13
C SER A 204 4.56 45.64 -6.37
N VAL A 205 3.46 45.35 -7.08
CA VAL A 205 3.07 44.00 -7.46
C VAL A 205 4.10 43.38 -8.41
N ASP A 206 4.53 44.10 -9.45
CA ASP A 206 5.55 43.63 -10.38
C ASP A 206 6.92 43.44 -9.70
N GLN A 207 7.21 44.17 -8.62
CA GLN A 207 8.44 44.02 -7.84
C GLN A 207 8.35 42.89 -6.83
N SER A 208 7.20 42.69 -6.18
CA SER A 208 6.94 41.51 -5.33
C SER A 208 6.93 40.23 -6.15
N ILE A 209 6.32 40.24 -7.34
CA ILE A 209 6.40 39.13 -8.30
C ILE A 209 7.85 38.90 -8.70
N ARG A 210 8.61 39.95 -9.05
CA ARG A 210 10.04 39.79 -9.39
C ARG A 210 10.90 39.29 -8.23
N LEU A 211 10.60 39.64 -6.97
CA LEU A 211 11.32 39.14 -5.81
C LEU A 211 10.97 37.69 -5.50
N VAL A 212 9.69 37.32 -5.62
CA VAL A 212 9.26 35.92 -5.54
C VAL A 212 9.88 35.11 -6.67
N ASP A 213 9.92 35.68 -7.88
CA ASP A 213 10.53 35.08 -9.06
C ASP A 213 12.05 34.90 -8.87
N ASP A 214 12.76 35.91 -8.36
CA ASP A 214 14.22 35.85 -8.13
C ASP A 214 14.59 34.95 -6.95
N ILE A 215 13.74 34.83 -5.92
CA ILE A 215 13.90 33.86 -4.83
C ILE A 215 13.67 32.44 -5.33
N LEU A 216 12.62 32.21 -6.14
CA LEU A 216 12.25 30.88 -6.63
C LEU A 216 13.07 30.41 -7.85
N GLU A 217 13.65 31.32 -8.64
CA GLU A 217 14.53 30.97 -9.78
C GLU A 217 15.95 30.63 -9.36
N ASN A 218 16.36 31.04 -8.15
CA ASN A 218 17.69 30.79 -7.66
C ASN A 218 17.74 29.41 -7.01
N ASP A 219 18.72 28.58 -7.40
CA ASP A 219 18.98 27.26 -6.77
C ASP A 219 19.14 27.38 -5.25
N LEU A 220 19.42 28.58 -4.74
CA LEU A 220 19.40 28.96 -3.32
C LEU A 220 18.08 28.67 -2.60
N TYR A 221 16.90 28.84 -3.19
CA TYR A 221 15.63 28.52 -2.52
C TYR A 221 15.49 27.02 -2.28
N ARG A 222 15.93 26.21 -3.25
CA ARG A 222 15.92 24.74 -3.14
C ARG A 222 16.85 24.28 -2.03
N ASP A 223 18.09 24.74 -2.03
CA ASP A 223 19.06 24.38 -0.99
C ASP A 223 18.57 24.86 0.38
N THR A 224 18.01 26.07 0.45
CA THR A 224 17.47 26.61 1.71
C THR A 224 16.23 25.84 2.18
N ALA A 225 15.30 25.50 1.28
CA ALA A 225 14.09 24.74 1.60
C ALA A 225 14.44 23.30 2.00
N LEU A 226 15.33 22.64 1.27
CA LEU A 226 15.83 21.30 1.60
C LEU A 226 16.48 21.31 2.99
N ASN A 227 17.42 22.23 3.26
CA ASN A 227 18.04 22.35 4.58
C ASN A 227 17.01 22.64 5.68
N SER A 228 16.00 23.48 5.41
CA SER A 228 14.94 23.76 6.38
C SER A 228 14.07 22.54 6.69
N VAL A 229 13.79 21.71 5.68
CA VAL A 229 13.03 20.45 5.86
C VAL A 229 13.88 19.40 6.58
N LEU A 230 15.19 19.35 6.32
CA LEU A 230 16.14 18.50 7.04
C LEU A 230 16.26 18.92 8.51
N ASP A 231 16.38 20.22 8.79
CA ASP A 231 16.40 20.75 10.16
C ASP A 231 15.10 20.44 10.90
N LEU A 232 13.94 20.56 10.22
CA LEU A 232 12.65 20.17 10.77
C LEU A 232 12.59 18.66 11.05
N TRP A 233 13.12 17.85 10.13
CA TRP A 233 13.20 16.41 10.30
C TRP A 233 14.08 16.02 11.50
N ASP A 234 15.21 16.71 11.70
CA ASP A 234 16.10 16.51 12.84
C ASP A 234 15.42 16.74 14.19
N ASP A 235 14.42 17.62 14.25
CA ASP A 235 13.58 17.80 15.42
C ASP A 235 12.53 16.68 15.53
N ILE A 236 11.75 16.45 14.46
CA ILE A 236 10.65 15.47 14.42
C ILE A 236 11.14 14.05 14.75
N LYS A 237 12.32 13.65 14.27
CA LYS A 237 12.84 12.29 14.46
C LYS A 237 13.07 11.94 15.95
N THR A 238 13.22 12.95 16.81
CA THR A 238 13.42 12.78 18.25
C THR A 238 12.11 12.65 19.04
N TRP A 239 10.96 12.84 18.39
CA TRP A 239 9.68 12.76 19.05
C TRP A 239 9.28 11.29 19.26
N PRO A 240 8.74 10.91 20.44
CA PRO A 240 8.01 9.66 20.59
C PRO A 240 6.84 9.60 19.62
N VAL A 241 6.50 8.43 19.09
CA VAL A 241 5.35 8.26 18.18
C VAL A 241 4.04 8.74 18.83
N SER A 242 3.88 8.56 20.14
CA SER A 242 2.70 9.06 20.88
C SER A 242 2.55 10.58 20.84
N SER A 243 3.59 11.33 20.47
CA SER A 243 3.53 12.79 20.29
C SER A 243 2.46 13.22 19.28
N PHE A 244 2.14 12.37 18.29
CA PHE A 244 1.10 12.64 17.30
C PHE A 244 -0.32 12.58 17.88
N GLN A 245 -0.54 11.86 19.00
CA GLN A 245 -1.82 11.80 19.71
C GLN A 245 -2.27 13.18 20.24
N ARG A 246 -1.36 14.16 20.31
CA ARG A 246 -1.69 15.56 20.66
C ARG A 246 -2.43 16.31 19.56
N TYR A 247 -2.28 15.87 18.32
CA TYR A 247 -2.83 16.54 17.14
C TYR A 247 -3.93 15.72 16.46
N PHE A 248 -4.03 14.45 16.80
CA PHE A 248 -4.86 13.49 16.11
C PHE A 248 -5.41 12.49 17.12
N SER A 249 -6.73 12.38 17.23
CA SER A 249 -7.40 11.49 18.17
C SER A 249 -7.61 10.09 17.58
N GLU A 250 -7.94 9.13 18.44
CA GLU A 250 -8.37 7.78 18.03
C GLU A 250 -9.56 7.86 17.06
N THR A 251 -10.53 8.72 17.36
CA THR A 251 -11.71 8.92 16.51
C THR A 251 -11.32 9.46 15.14
N ASP A 252 -10.39 10.41 15.07
CA ASP A 252 -9.89 10.93 13.80
C ASP A 252 -9.22 9.81 12.97
N LEU A 253 -8.50 8.88 13.61
CA LEU A 253 -7.89 7.73 12.93
C LEU A 253 -8.93 6.82 12.29
N GLN A 254 -9.98 6.51 13.05
CA GLN A 254 -11.10 5.70 12.58
C GLN A 254 -11.83 6.39 11.42
N GLU A 255 -12.10 7.69 11.54
CA GLU A 255 -12.74 8.47 10.48
C GLU A 255 -11.89 8.49 9.19
N LEU A 256 -10.58 8.71 9.29
CA LEU A 256 -9.69 8.65 8.12
C LEU A 256 -9.66 7.26 7.47
N MET A 257 -9.69 6.19 8.28
CA MET A 257 -9.74 4.82 7.77
C MET A 257 -11.05 4.54 7.03
N VAL A 258 -12.18 5.04 7.54
CA VAL A 258 -13.48 4.94 6.86
C VAL A 258 -13.45 5.69 5.53
N LEU A 259 -12.95 6.93 5.51
CA LEU A 259 -12.81 7.71 4.28
C LEU A 259 -11.90 7.01 3.26
N GLY A 260 -10.77 6.45 3.72
CA GLY A 260 -9.87 5.68 2.87
C GLY A 260 -10.51 4.42 2.31
N TYR A 261 -11.33 3.74 3.11
CA TYR A 261 -12.09 2.57 2.69
C TYR A 261 -13.17 2.91 1.66
N GLU A 262 -13.95 3.98 1.89
CA GLU A 262 -14.95 4.47 0.92
C GLU A 262 -14.29 4.86 -0.40
N PHE A 263 -13.18 5.62 -0.34
CA PHE A 263 -12.36 5.91 -1.52
C PHE A 263 -11.93 4.62 -2.24
N TRP A 264 -11.40 3.64 -1.51
CA TRP A 264 -10.95 2.39 -2.10
C TRP A 264 -12.09 1.62 -2.78
N LEU A 265 -13.29 1.59 -2.17
CA LEU A 265 -14.48 0.98 -2.75
C LEU A 265 -14.89 1.65 -4.06
N GLU A 266 -14.87 2.98 -4.13
CA GLU A 266 -15.18 3.68 -5.38
C GLU A 266 -14.07 3.47 -6.42
N PHE A 267 -12.82 3.69 -6.03
CA PHE A 267 -11.65 3.60 -6.89
C PHE A 267 -11.53 2.22 -7.54
N ARG A 268 -11.76 1.15 -6.78
CA ARG A 268 -11.56 -0.22 -7.29
C ARG A 268 -12.53 -0.61 -8.39
N HIS A 269 -13.70 0.02 -8.47
CA HIS A 269 -14.66 -0.23 -9.53
C HIS A 269 -14.40 0.58 -10.81
N THR A 270 -13.43 1.50 -10.78
CA THR A 270 -13.09 2.32 -11.95
C THR A 270 -12.45 1.49 -13.07
N ASP A 271 -12.75 1.87 -14.32
CA ASP A 271 -12.06 1.32 -15.50
C ASP A 271 -10.55 1.63 -15.45
N TYR A 272 -10.16 2.70 -14.75
CA TYR A 272 -8.76 3.04 -14.51
C TYR A 272 -8.04 1.91 -13.77
N LEU A 273 -8.50 1.49 -12.59
CA LEU A 273 -7.83 0.40 -11.86
C LEU A 273 -7.83 -0.90 -12.68
N ARG A 274 -8.95 -1.23 -13.34
CA ARG A 274 -9.04 -2.42 -14.20
C ARG A 274 -7.94 -2.42 -15.26
N SER A 275 -7.74 -1.29 -15.95
CA SER A 275 -6.70 -1.16 -16.96
C SER A 275 -5.28 -1.30 -16.40
N TYR A 276 -5.02 -0.82 -15.18
CA TYR A 276 -3.71 -0.98 -14.54
C TYR A 276 -3.44 -2.42 -14.10
N ILE A 277 -4.46 -3.14 -13.61
CA ILE A 277 -4.34 -4.57 -13.31
C ILE A 277 -4.00 -5.35 -14.58
N ASP A 278 -4.72 -5.10 -15.68
CA ASP A 278 -4.46 -5.77 -16.96
C ASP A 278 -3.06 -5.49 -17.48
N ALA A 279 -2.62 -4.22 -17.44
CA ALA A 279 -1.28 -3.83 -17.85
C ALA A 279 -0.20 -4.45 -16.95
N GLY A 280 -0.42 -4.50 -15.63
CA GLY A 280 0.49 -5.08 -14.66
C GLY A 280 0.66 -6.59 -14.84
N VAL A 281 -0.44 -7.33 -14.99
CA VAL A 281 -0.40 -8.78 -15.27
C VAL A 281 0.29 -9.05 -16.60
N LYS A 282 -0.07 -8.29 -17.65
CA LYS A 282 0.57 -8.42 -18.95
C LYS A 282 2.09 -8.20 -18.85
N PHE A 283 2.52 -7.11 -18.22
CA PHE A 283 3.94 -6.81 -18.05
C PHE A 283 4.66 -7.91 -17.27
N PHE A 284 4.03 -8.44 -16.21
CA PHE A 284 4.59 -9.53 -15.43
C PHE A 284 4.85 -10.78 -16.28
N PHE A 285 3.90 -11.17 -17.14
CA PHE A 285 4.06 -12.31 -18.05
C PHE A 285 4.99 -12.02 -19.23
N ASP A 286 5.06 -10.78 -19.71
CA ASP A 286 6.05 -10.38 -20.72
C ASP A 286 7.48 -10.48 -20.14
N LYS A 287 7.67 -10.16 -18.85
CA LYS A 287 8.96 -10.19 -18.15
C LYS A 287 9.38 -11.60 -17.72
N TYR A 288 8.47 -12.36 -17.11
CA TYR A 288 8.76 -13.64 -16.45
C TYR A 288 8.14 -14.86 -17.14
N GLY A 289 7.34 -14.69 -18.19
CA GLY A 289 6.55 -15.77 -18.76
C GLY A 289 7.36 -16.94 -19.29
N GLU A 290 8.53 -16.67 -19.87
CA GLU A 290 9.47 -17.68 -20.37
C GLU A 290 10.50 -18.09 -19.30
N GLU A 291 10.56 -17.38 -18.18
CA GLU A 291 11.45 -17.72 -17.06
C GLU A 291 10.86 -18.87 -16.25
N THR A 292 11.75 -19.65 -15.64
CA THR A 292 11.34 -20.71 -14.72
C THR A 292 10.67 -20.11 -13.49
N VAL A 293 9.66 -20.80 -12.95
CA VAL A 293 8.99 -20.38 -11.70
C VAL A 293 10.01 -20.23 -10.57
N HIS A 294 11.03 -21.08 -10.53
CA HIS A 294 12.14 -20.97 -9.57
C HIS A 294 12.89 -19.64 -9.69
N SER A 295 13.31 -19.25 -10.90
CA SER A 295 14.03 -17.99 -11.12
C SER A 295 13.16 -16.79 -10.77
N MET A 296 11.88 -16.82 -11.16
CA MET A 296 10.92 -15.76 -10.81
C MET A 296 10.75 -15.64 -9.29
N LEU A 297 10.60 -16.75 -8.56
CA LEU A 297 10.46 -16.72 -7.10
C LEU A 297 11.73 -16.19 -6.43
N GLN A 298 12.92 -16.58 -6.90
CA GLN A 298 14.19 -16.07 -6.39
C GLN A 298 14.34 -14.57 -6.59
N ASP A 299 13.97 -14.05 -7.77
CA ASP A 299 13.97 -12.61 -8.05
C ASP A 299 13.04 -11.82 -7.11
N LEU A 300 11.95 -12.45 -6.67
CA LEU A 300 11.00 -11.89 -5.70
C LEU A 300 11.43 -12.10 -4.23
N GLY A 301 12.60 -12.72 -4.00
CA GLY A 301 13.13 -12.99 -2.66
C GLY A 301 12.52 -14.20 -1.96
N VAL A 302 11.79 -15.06 -2.68
CA VAL A 302 11.20 -16.29 -2.13
C VAL A 302 12.12 -17.47 -2.44
N THR A 303 12.69 -18.07 -1.39
CA THR A 303 13.59 -19.22 -1.52
C THR A 303 12.88 -20.54 -1.25
N GLU A 304 13.48 -21.63 -1.76
CA GLU A 304 13.03 -22.99 -1.43
C GLU A 304 13.01 -23.23 0.08
N GLU A 305 14.07 -22.81 0.77
CA GLU A 305 14.20 -22.97 2.21
C GLU A 305 13.05 -22.30 2.96
N MET A 306 12.67 -21.07 2.58
CA MET A 306 11.53 -20.37 3.17
C MET A 306 10.22 -21.13 2.96
N VAL A 307 9.95 -21.58 1.73
CA VAL A 307 8.69 -22.29 1.43
C VAL A 307 8.63 -23.62 2.20
N VAL A 308 9.72 -24.38 2.19
CA VAL A 308 9.81 -25.68 2.88
C VAL A 308 9.72 -25.49 4.39
N SER A 309 10.38 -24.49 4.97
CA SER A 309 10.35 -24.24 6.41
C SER A 309 8.97 -23.88 6.91
N GLU A 310 8.25 -23.00 6.21
CA GLU A 310 6.89 -22.59 6.58
C GLU A 310 5.92 -23.78 6.52
N ILE A 311 5.99 -24.60 5.46
CA ILE A 311 5.13 -25.80 5.36
C ILE A 311 5.44 -26.76 6.52
N LYS A 312 6.72 -27.00 6.83
CA LYS A 312 7.12 -27.88 7.94
C LYS A 312 6.69 -27.33 9.30
N ASN A 313 6.63 -26.01 9.46
CA ASN A 313 6.22 -25.36 10.71
C ASN A 313 4.73 -25.58 10.99
N TYR A 314 3.87 -25.47 9.97
CA TYR A 314 2.42 -25.52 10.16
C TYR A 314 1.76 -26.89 9.86
N ALA A 315 2.32 -27.69 8.96
CA ALA A 315 1.71 -28.95 8.55
C ALA A 315 1.48 -29.96 9.70
N PRO A 316 2.41 -30.14 10.67
CA PRO A 316 2.18 -31.05 11.80
C PRO A 316 1.00 -30.65 12.68
N ASP A 317 0.83 -29.35 12.93
CA ASP A 317 -0.27 -28.83 13.76
C ASP A 317 -1.62 -29.04 13.06
N LEU A 318 -1.68 -28.75 11.76
CA LEU A 318 -2.87 -29.02 10.94
C LEU A 318 -3.19 -30.52 10.90
N ALA A 319 -2.19 -31.37 10.71
CA ALA A 319 -2.37 -32.82 10.71
C ALA A 319 -2.87 -33.33 12.08
N HIS A 320 -2.35 -32.78 13.18
CA HIS A 320 -2.83 -33.09 14.52
C HIS A 320 -4.29 -32.70 14.70
N LEU A 321 -4.71 -31.51 14.25
CA LEU A 321 -6.12 -31.08 14.30
C LEU A 321 -7.02 -32.00 13.49
N LEU A 322 -6.61 -32.39 12.27
CA LEU A 322 -7.37 -33.28 11.42
C LEU A 322 -7.58 -34.66 12.06
N LEU A 323 -6.56 -35.19 12.74
CA LEU A 323 -6.65 -36.46 13.47
C LEU A 323 -7.49 -36.33 14.75
N LYS A 324 -7.28 -35.28 15.53
CA LYS A 324 -7.96 -35.05 16.82
C LYS A 324 -9.47 -34.86 16.65
N HIS A 325 -9.88 -34.19 15.58
CA HIS A 325 -11.28 -33.91 15.29
C HIS A 325 -11.93 -34.95 14.36
N ASP A 326 -11.24 -36.06 14.08
CA ASP A 326 -11.72 -37.14 13.21
C ASP A 326 -12.15 -36.66 11.80
N ILE A 327 -11.48 -35.63 11.29
CA ILE A 327 -11.74 -35.05 9.97
C ILE A 327 -11.01 -35.84 8.88
N ALA A 328 -9.81 -36.36 9.18
CA ALA A 328 -8.96 -37.05 8.22
C ALA A 328 -9.57 -38.36 7.71
N GLU A 329 -10.11 -39.20 8.60
CA GLU A 329 -10.65 -40.52 8.25
C GLU A 329 -11.76 -40.45 7.20
N PRO A 330 -12.86 -39.70 7.42
CA PRO A 330 -13.97 -39.68 6.48
C PRO A 330 -13.56 -39.02 5.16
N LEU A 331 -12.64 -38.05 5.20
CA LEU A 331 -12.12 -37.39 4.00
C LEU A 331 -11.30 -38.35 3.13
N ILE A 332 -10.34 -39.07 3.73
CA ILE A 332 -9.49 -40.04 3.04
C ILE A 332 -10.35 -41.20 2.52
N ARG A 333 -11.22 -41.76 3.36
CA ARG A 333 -12.10 -42.87 2.99
C ARG A 333 -12.96 -42.51 1.79
N ARG A 334 -13.68 -41.38 1.84
CA ARG A 334 -14.55 -40.93 0.74
C ARG A 334 -13.79 -40.76 -0.58
N HIS A 335 -12.52 -40.35 -0.52
CA HIS A 335 -11.70 -40.22 -1.72
C HIS A 335 -11.29 -41.59 -2.28
N LEU A 336 -10.81 -42.49 -1.42
CA LEU A 336 -10.31 -43.82 -1.80
C LEU A 336 -11.41 -44.81 -2.19
N GLU A 337 -12.61 -44.69 -1.61
CA GLU A 337 -13.76 -45.55 -1.90
C GLU A 337 -14.09 -45.57 -3.40
N ARG A 338 -13.97 -44.41 -4.06
CA ARG A 338 -14.19 -44.26 -5.51
C ARG A 338 -13.26 -45.12 -6.36
N PHE A 339 -12.06 -45.40 -5.87
CA PHE A 339 -11.09 -46.28 -6.55
C PHE A 339 -11.36 -47.75 -6.23
N TYR A 340 -11.52 -48.10 -4.96
CA TYR A 340 -11.67 -49.50 -4.55
C TYR A 340 -12.97 -50.15 -5.03
N PHE A 341 -14.04 -49.38 -5.16
CA PHE A 341 -15.32 -49.85 -5.67
C PHE A 341 -15.56 -49.52 -7.15
N ALA A 342 -14.56 -49.00 -7.87
CA ALA A 342 -14.63 -48.89 -9.33
C ALA A 342 -14.77 -50.28 -9.97
N GLU A 343 -15.47 -50.36 -11.10
CA GLU A 343 -15.74 -51.62 -11.79
C GLU A 343 -14.42 -52.31 -12.20
N GLU A 344 -13.44 -51.53 -12.65
CA GLU A 344 -12.12 -52.02 -13.06
C GLU A 344 -11.36 -52.64 -11.88
N THR A 345 -11.40 -51.99 -10.70
CA THR A 345 -10.72 -52.49 -9.50
C THR A 345 -11.39 -53.77 -8.99
N LEU A 346 -12.72 -53.79 -8.94
CA LEU A 346 -13.46 -55.00 -8.55
C LEU A 346 -13.23 -56.15 -9.53
N ALA A 347 -13.12 -55.86 -10.84
CA ALA A 347 -12.79 -56.86 -11.84
C ALA A 347 -11.40 -57.48 -11.57
N ILE A 348 -10.39 -56.66 -11.26
CA ILE A 348 -9.04 -57.14 -10.89
C ILE A 348 -9.11 -58.03 -9.63
N LEU A 349 -9.86 -57.61 -8.61
CA LEU A 349 -10.00 -58.35 -7.36
C LEU A 349 -10.80 -59.66 -7.52
N SER A 350 -11.73 -59.70 -8.47
CA SER A 350 -12.53 -60.90 -8.78
C SER A 350 -11.79 -61.93 -9.64
N ALA A 351 -10.66 -61.53 -10.24
CA ALA A 351 -9.82 -62.38 -11.09
C ALA A 351 -8.80 -63.20 -10.27
N GLN A 352 -8.71 -62.98 -8.96
CA GLN A 352 -7.82 -63.71 -8.04
C GLN A 352 -8.44 -64.98 -7.46
#